data_AF-A0A1G1E0U0-F1
#
_entry.id   AF-A0A1G1E0U0-F1
#
_cell.length_a   1.000
_cell.length_b   1.000
_cell.length_c   1.000
_cell.angle_alpha   90.00
_cell.angle_beta   90.00
_cell.angle_gamma   90.00
#
_symmetry.space_group_name_H-M   'P 1'
#
loop_
_entity.id
_entity.type
_entity.pdbx_description
1 polymer ?
#
loop_
_entity_poly.entity_id
_entity_poly.type
_entity_poly.pdbx_seq_one_letter_code
_entity_poly.pdbx_strand_id
1 'polypeptide(L)'
;MSIYRAKKAINKIPVCLSGIMLAIVLAGCPTEMTEQPSYKPQEAPLLTPPASSVSTQGRAGGLRDLASPTTATPKSIEEGRYLFQIYCTMCHGEKGRGDGPVGQKFIPKPADLTSAHVQQLGDEEIFLRITNGFQTMPSFKKDLTPQERWHIVNYVRSLGVKGG
;
A
#
# COMPACT_ATOMS: atom_id res chain seq x y z
N MET A 1 56.24 -8.57 -53.21
CA MET A 1 57.02 -8.10 -52.05
C MET A 1 56.13 -8.18 -50.82
N SER A 2 56.29 -9.21 -49.98
CA SER A 2 57.16 -9.23 -48.79
C SER A 2 56.43 -8.69 -47.55
N ILE A 3 55.73 -9.52 -46.78
CA ILE A 3 56.10 -10.07 -45.45
C ILE A 3 56.75 -9.06 -44.48
N TYR A 4 56.16 -8.93 -43.26
CA TYR A 4 56.77 -8.70 -41.92
C TYR A 4 55.58 -8.51 -40.93
N ARG A 5 55.03 -9.51 -40.23
CA ARG A 5 55.52 -10.32 -39.09
C ARG A 5 55.95 -9.49 -37.87
N ALA A 6 55.06 -9.36 -36.88
CA ALA A 6 55.39 -9.04 -35.50
C ALA A 6 55.03 -10.21 -34.58
N LYS A 7 56.04 -10.77 -33.89
CA LYS A 7 55.93 -11.82 -32.86
C LYS A 7 55.80 -11.18 -31.48
N LYS A 8 54.97 -11.74 -30.59
CA LYS A 8 55.15 -11.65 -29.11
C LYS A 8 54.38 -12.82 -28.46
N ALA A 9 55.08 -13.93 -28.18
CA ALA A 9 55.68 -14.30 -26.88
C ALA A 9 54.66 -14.92 -25.91
N ILE A 10 54.56 -16.26 -25.97
CA ILE A 10 53.89 -17.13 -24.99
C ILE A 10 55.01 -17.72 -24.13
N ASN A 11 55.02 -17.50 -22.81
CA ASN A 11 55.93 -18.24 -21.92
C ASN A 11 55.45 -18.30 -20.44
N LYS A 12 55.08 -19.53 -20.03
CA LYS A 12 55.30 -20.19 -18.73
C LYS A 12 54.56 -19.70 -17.46
N ILE A 13 53.56 -20.48 -17.04
CA ILE A 13 52.97 -20.49 -15.69
C ILE A 13 53.73 -21.54 -14.85
N PRO A 14 54.24 -21.22 -13.63
CA PRO A 14 55.02 -22.15 -12.82
C PRO A 14 54.14 -23.11 -12.01
N VAL A 15 54.58 -24.37 -11.93
CA VAL A 15 53.90 -25.59 -11.42
C VAL A 15 53.84 -25.66 -9.87
N CYS A 16 53.97 -24.53 -9.15
CA CYS A 16 54.08 -24.52 -7.68
C CYS A 16 52.73 -24.51 -6.92
N LEU A 17 51.59 -24.38 -7.62
CA LEU A 17 50.27 -24.25 -6.98
C LEU A 17 49.62 -25.57 -6.53
N SER A 18 50.15 -26.73 -6.96
CA SER A 18 49.55 -28.04 -6.64
C SER A 18 49.87 -28.53 -5.21
N GLY A 19 50.98 -28.08 -4.62
CA GLY A 19 51.43 -28.56 -3.30
C GLY A 19 50.69 -27.96 -2.10
N ILE A 20 50.07 -26.79 -2.25
CA ILE A 20 49.44 -26.07 -1.13
C ILE A 20 48.04 -26.61 -0.81
N MET A 21 47.33 -27.15 -1.80
CA MET A 21 45.98 -27.68 -1.61
C MET A 21 45.93 -28.97 -0.78
N LEU A 22 47.02 -29.76 -0.75
CA LEU A 22 47.05 -31.02 0.01
C LEU A 22 47.23 -30.81 1.53
N ALA A 23 47.82 -29.69 1.96
CA ALA A 23 48.00 -29.38 3.38
C ALA A 23 46.70 -28.90 4.06
N ILE A 24 45.80 -28.26 3.31
CA ILE A 24 44.52 -27.75 3.81
C ILE A 24 43.55 -28.89 4.15
N VAL A 25 43.65 -30.03 3.46
CA VAL A 25 42.78 -31.19 3.68
C VAL A 25 43.14 -31.96 4.96
N LEU A 26 44.42 -31.98 5.37
CA LEU A 26 44.86 -32.70 6.58
C LEU A 26 44.64 -31.90 7.88
N ALA A 27 44.53 -30.57 7.80
CA ALA A 27 44.24 -29.69 8.92
C ALA A 27 42.72 -29.51 9.12
N GLY A 28 42.00 -30.63 9.25
CA GLY A 28 40.54 -30.73 9.30
C GLY A 28 39.83 -29.50 9.88
N CYS A 29 38.86 -28.96 9.14
CA CYS A 29 37.95 -27.95 9.67
C CYS A 29 37.36 -28.46 10.99
N PRO A 30 37.42 -27.70 12.10
CA PRO A 30 36.79 -28.11 13.35
C PRO A 30 35.28 -28.23 13.10
N THR A 31 34.77 -29.46 13.02
CA THR A 31 33.34 -29.77 12.98
C THR A 31 32.76 -29.86 14.39
N GLU A 32 33.31 -29.12 15.35
CA GLU A 32 32.78 -29.04 16.70
C GLU A 32 31.71 -27.96 16.75
N MET A 33 30.44 -28.38 16.70
CA MET A 33 29.28 -27.51 16.93
C MET A 33 29.17 -27.02 18.39
N THR A 34 30.05 -27.50 19.27
CA THR A 34 30.18 -27.09 20.68
C THR A 34 30.67 -25.65 20.81
N GLU A 35 31.48 -25.19 19.85
CA GLU A 35 32.06 -23.84 19.84
C GLU A 35 31.33 -22.96 18.82
N GLN A 36 30.03 -22.70 19.04
CA GLN A 36 29.30 -21.67 18.31
C GLN A 36 29.19 -20.39 19.14
N PRO A 37 29.43 -19.20 18.56
CA PRO A 37 29.15 -17.95 19.24
C PRO A 37 27.62 -17.84 19.48
N SER A 38 27.22 -17.94 20.75
CA SER A 38 25.83 -17.76 21.17
C SER A 38 25.56 -16.27 21.38
N TYR A 39 24.79 -15.67 20.46
CA TYR A 39 24.33 -14.29 20.60
C TYR A 39 22.96 -14.28 21.27
N LYS A 40 22.84 -13.61 22.41
CA LYS A 40 21.52 -13.39 23.01
C LYS A 40 20.72 -12.40 22.17
N PRO A 41 19.38 -12.50 22.17
CA PRO A 41 18.56 -11.35 21.80
C PRO A 41 19.09 -10.11 22.53
N GLN A 42 19.18 -8.99 21.82
CA GLN A 42 19.65 -7.70 22.32
C GLN A 42 21.16 -7.55 22.66
N GLU A 43 22.03 -8.51 22.32
CA GLU A 43 23.48 -8.35 22.51
C GLU A 43 24.10 -7.51 21.37
N ALA A 44 25.04 -6.62 21.72
CA ALA A 44 25.70 -5.77 20.73
C ALA A 44 26.61 -6.60 19.80
N PRO A 45 26.70 -6.28 18.50
CA PRO A 45 26.13 -5.11 17.85
C PRO A 45 24.67 -5.36 17.47
N LEU A 46 23.78 -4.52 17.99
CA LEU A 46 22.42 -4.43 17.45
C LEU A 46 22.57 -3.94 16.02
N LEU A 47 22.33 -4.83 15.05
CA LEU A 47 22.10 -4.41 13.68
C LEU A 47 20.82 -3.61 13.70
N THR A 48 20.94 -2.29 13.85
CA THR A 48 19.81 -1.40 13.65
C THR A 48 19.32 -1.67 12.24
N PRO A 49 18.03 -2.00 12.05
CA PRO A 49 17.53 -2.22 10.72
C PRO A 49 17.76 -0.92 9.92
N PRO A 50 17.97 -0.99 8.59
CA PRO A 50 18.27 0.20 7.80
C PRO A 50 17.19 1.27 8.04
N ALA A 51 17.53 2.56 7.97
CA ALA A 51 16.59 3.64 8.26
C ALA A 51 15.30 3.61 7.40
N SER A 52 15.29 2.83 6.32
CA SER A 52 14.15 2.55 5.43
C SER A 52 13.27 1.37 5.86
N SER A 53 13.65 0.62 6.90
CA SER A 53 12.94 -0.59 7.37
C SER A 53 11.61 -0.28 8.05
N VAL A 54 11.52 0.88 8.70
CA VAL A 54 10.29 1.39 9.30
C VAL A 54 9.94 2.66 8.53
N SER A 55 8.72 2.73 8.01
CA SER A 55 8.20 3.94 7.39
C SER A 55 8.08 5.04 8.45
N THR A 56 9.14 5.83 8.64
CA THR A 56 9.16 7.01 9.51
C THR A 56 8.33 8.15 8.94
N GLN A 57 8.04 8.09 7.64
CA GLN A 57 6.83 8.65 7.08
C GLN A 57 5.65 7.84 7.64
N GLY A 58 5.26 8.08 8.89
CA GLY A 58 3.99 7.59 9.40
C GLY A 58 2.91 8.23 8.53
N ARG A 59 2.46 7.54 7.48
CA ARG A 59 1.44 8.02 6.51
C ARG A 59 1.53 9.55 6.31
N ALA A 60 2.74 10.04 6.06
CA ALA A 60 3.07 11.46 6.07
C ALA A 60 2.64 12.17 4.77
N GLY A 61 2.09 11.42 3.82
CA GLY A 61 1.02 11.91 2.99
C GLY A 61 -0.25 11.65 3.76
N GLY A 62 -0.83 12.69 4.34
CA GLY A 62 -2.22 12.64 4.72
C GLY A 62 -2.98 12.04 3.55
N LEU A 63 -3.91 11.14 3.86
CA LEU A 63 -4.96 10.68 2.96
C LEU A 63 -5.25 11.68 1.80
N ARG A 64 -5.35 12.96 2.16
CA ARG A 64 -5.58 14.18 1.37
C ARG A 64 -4.90 14.30 0.00
N ASP A 65 -3.81 13.57 -0.25
CA ASP A 65 -3.02 13.68 -1.50
C ASP A 65 -3.30 12.59 -2.54
N LEU A 66 -4.25 11.68 -2.30
CA LEU A 66 -4.81 10.85 -3.37
C LEU A 66 -5.76 11.71 -4.20
N ALA A 67 -5.22 12.54 -5.08
CA ALA A 67 -6.00 13.27 -6.07
C ALA A 67 -6.93 12.29 -6.79
N SER A 68 -8.24 12.57 -6.75
CA SER A 68 -9.23 11.75 -7.45
C SER A 68 -8.87 11.71 -8.94
N PRO A 69 -8.60 10.54 -9.54
CA PRO A 69 -8.42 10.43 -10.98
C PRO A 69 -9.72 10.71 -11.74
N THR A 70 -10.86 10.81 -11.05
CA THR A 70 -12.19 11.02 -11.64
C THR A 70 -12.71 12.40 -11.28
N THR A 71 -12.60 13.33 -12.23
CA THR A 71 -13.11 14.70 -12.10
C THR A 71 -14.62 14.72 -11.81
N ALA A 72 -15.03 15.60 -10.90
CA ALA A 72 -16.43 15.86 -10.57
C ALA A 72 -17.16 16.59 -11.72
N THR A 73 -17.50 15.85 -12.78
CA THR A 73 -18.34 16.32 -13.89
C THR A 73 -19.82 16.02 -13.61
N PRO A 74 -20.78 16.70 -14.28
CA PRO A 74 -22.20 16.36 -14.14
C PRO A 74 -22.51 14.88 -14.43
N LYS A 75 -21.83 14.30 -15.44
CA LYS A 75 -21.94 12.87 -15.75
C LYS A 75 -21.44 11.98 -14.61
N SER A 76 -20.31 12.35 -13.99
CA SER A 76 -19.74 11.64 -12.85
C SER A 76 -20.67 11.66 -11.63
N ILE A 77 -21.31 12.79 -11.37
CA ILE A 77 -22.29 12.94 -10.28
C ILE A 77 -23.54 12.11 -10.56
N GLU A 78 -24.02 12.09 -11.81
CA GLU A 78 -25.20 11.31 -12.20
C GLU A 78 -24.94 9.80 -12.10
N GLU A 79 -23.77 9.33 -12.54
CA GLU A 79 -23.34 7.94 -12.35
C GLU A 79 -23.24 7.60 -10.85
N GLY A 80 -22.66 8.51 -10.06
CA GLY A 80 -22.57 8.36 -8.61
C GLY A 80 -23.95 8.27 -7.95
N ARG A 81 -24.92 9.06 -8.41
CA ARG A 81 -26.31 9.03 -7.95
C ARG A 81 -26.96 7.68 -8.25
N TYR A 82 -26.74 7.14 -9.45
CA TYR A 82 -27.26 5.83 -9.84
C TYR A 82 -26.69 4.71 -8.96
N LEU A 83 -25.37 4.66 -8.79
CA LEU A 83 -24.71 3.70 -7.93
C LEU A 83 -25.14 3.85 -6.45
N PHE A 84 -25.30 5.07 -5.96
CA PHE A 84 -25.74 5.33 -4.59
C PHE A 84 -27.16 4.80 -4.32
N GLN A 85 -28.06 4.87 -5.30
CA GLN A 85 -29.40 4.27 -5.21
C GLN A 85 -29.33 2.75 -5.01
N ILE A 86 -28.42 2.08 -5.71
CA ILE A 86 -28.27 0.63 -5.67
C ILE A 86 -27.63 0.17 -4.36
N TYR A 87 -26.51 0.79 -3.96
CA TYR A 87 -25.65 0.24 -2.90
C TYR A 87 -25.80 0.94 -1.54
N CYS A 88 -26.19 2.22 -1.51
CA CYS A 88 -26.05 3.06 -0.31
C CYS A 88 -27.39 3.43 0.33
N THR A 89 -28.45 3.56 -0.47
CA THR A 89 -29.74 4.13 -0.06
C THR A 89 -30.44 3.31 1.03
N MET A 90 -30.29 1.99 1.06
CA MET A 90 -30.91 1.14 2.09
C MET A 90 -30.46 1.50 3.51
N CYS A 91 -29.24 2.02 3.66
CA CYS A 91 -28.68 2.43 4.95
C CYS A 91 -28.67 3.96 5.12
N HIS A 92 -28.23 4.70 4.09
CA HIS A 92 -28.07 6.16 4.18
C HIS A 92 -29.31 6.96 3.76
N GLY A 93 -30.35 6.33 3.21
CA GLY A 93 -31.55 6.99 2.70
C GLY A 93 -31.32 7.71 1.37
N GLU A 94 -32.39 8.03 0.63
CA GLU A 94 -32.30 8.62 -0.71
C GLU A 94 -31.58 9.97 -0.71
N LYS A 95 -31.77 10.73 0.38
CA LYS A 95 -31.16 12.05 0.59
C LYS A 95 -29.83 11.98 1.34
N GLY A 96 -29.33 10.78 1.63
CA GLY A 96 -28.07 10.56 2.35
C GLY A 96 -28.08 10.98 3.82
N ARG A 97 -29.24 11.05 4.48
CA ARG A 97 -29.38 11.56 5.86
C ARG A 97 -29.18 10.49 6.95
N GLY A 98 -28.82 9.27 6.58
CA GLY A 98 -28.67 8.16 7.53
C GLY A 98 -30.01 7.57 7.99
N ASP A 99 -31.09 7.88 7.28
CA ASP A 99 -32.49 7.53 7.62
C ASP A 99 -33.04 6.35 6.80
N GLY A 100 -32.17 5.61 6.11
CA GLY A 100 -32.55 4.45 5.32
C GLY A 100 -33.22 3.35 6.14
N PRO A 101 -34.12 2.54 5.54
CA PRO A 101 -34.96 1.57 6.26
C PRO A 101 -34.16 0.51 7.01
N VAL A 102 -32.97 0.16 6.53
CA VAL A 102 -32.04 -0.76 7.22
C VAL A 102 -31.15 0.02 8.19
N GLY A 103 -30.74 1.22 7.80
CA GLY A 103 -29.88 2.11 8.60
C GLY A 103 -30.39 2.38 10.00
N GLN A 104 -31.71 2.55 10.14
CA GLN A 104 -32.35 2.82 11.44
C GLN A 104 -32.20 1.69 12.47
N LYS A 105 -31.84 0.48 12.04
CA LYS A 105 -31.66 -0.69 12.92
C LYS A 105 -30.25 -0.79 13.51
N PHE A 106 -29.29 -0.01 13.01
CA PHE A 106 -27.90 -0.07 13.48
C PHE A 106 -27.64 0.91 14.63
N ILE A 107 -26.74 0.50 15.53
CA ILE A 107 -26.17 1.33 16.59
C ILE A 107 -24.63 1.20 16.49
N PRO A 108 -23.89 2.28 16.17
CA PRO A 108 -24.39 3.61 15.81
C PRO A 108 -25.15 3.61 14.48
N LYS A 109 -26.05 4.58 14.30
CA LYS A 109 -26.75 4.80 13.03
C LYS A 109 -25.75 5.23 11.94
N PRO A 110 -26.02 4.95 10.66
CA PRO A 110 -25.25 5.50 9.55
C PRO A 110 -25.18 7.03 9.63
N ALA A 111 -24.04 7.59 9.24
CA ALA A 111 -23.82 9.04 9.28
C ALA A 111 -24.75 9.78 8.30
N ASP A 112 -25.16 10.98 8.70
CA ASP A 112 -25.77 11.97 7.79
C ASP A 112 -24.67 12.55 6.89
N LEU A 113 -24.72 12.16 5.62
CA LEU A 113 -23.79 12.57 4.58
C LEU A 113 -23.93 14.04 4.20
N THR A 114 -25.06 14.67 4.53
CA THR A 114 -25.27 16.12 4.32
C THR A 114 -24.66 16.97 5.43
N SER A 115 -24.28 16.35 6.55
CA SER A 115 -23.73 17.06 7.71
C SER A 115 -22.39 17.74 7.39
N ALA A 116 -22.15 18.88 8.02
CA ALA A 116 -20.89 19.63 7.88
C ALA A 116 -19.68 18.76 8.24
N HIS A 117 -19.82 17.86 9.22
CA HIS A 117 -18.74 16.95 9.62
C HIS A 117 -18.32 16.03 8.47
N VAL A 118 -19.28 15.36 7.80
CA VAL A 118 -18.96 14.49 6.66
C VAL A 118 -18.46 15.30 5.46
N GLN A 119 -19.03 16.48 5.24
CA GLN A 119 -18.63 17.35 4.14
C GLN A 119 -17.23 17.95 4.31
N GLN A 120 -16.70 18.02 5.54
CA GLN A 120 -15.33 18.46 5.84
C GLN A 120 -14.29 17.33 5.77
N LEU A 121 -14.70 16.05 5.69
CA LEU A 121 -13.75 14.94 5.51
C LEU A 121 -13.02 15.09 4.17
N GLY A 122 -11.84 14.50 4.03
CA GLY A 122 -11.16 14.40 2.73
C GLY A 122 -11.90 13.46 1.78
N ASP A 123 -11.83 13.72 0.46
CA ASP A 123 -12.51 12.92 -0.56
C ASP A 123 -12.00 11.47 -0.57
N GLU A 124 -10.71 11.31 -0.37
CA GLU A 124 -10.06 10.03 -0.22
C GLU A 124 -10.54 9.26 1.01
N GLU A 125 -10.98 9.97 2.05
CA GLU A 125 -11.35 9.34 3.31
C GLU A 125 -12.71 8.69 3.10
N ILE A 126 -13.61 9.40 2.42
CA ILE A 126 -14.87 8.85 1.93
C ILE A 126 -14.59 7.67 0.99
N PHE A 127 -13.66 7.82 0.04
CA PHE A 127 -13.28 6.73 -0.88
C PHE A 127 -12.81 5.48 -0.13
N LEU A 128 -11.95 5.64 0.88
CA LEU A 128 -11.44 4.51 1.66
C LEU A 128 -12.49 3.91 2.59
N ARG A 129 -13.41 4.70 3.15
CA ARG A 129 -14.54 4.17 3.90
C ARG A 129 -15.45 3.34 3.01
N ILE A 130 -15.69 3.74 1.76
CA ILE A 130 -16.42 2.92 0.77
C ILE A 130 -15.62 1.66 0.41
N THR A 131 -14.31 1.81 0.20
CA THR A 131 -13.43 0.70 -0.20
C THR A 131 -13.30 -0.34 0.90
N ASN A 132 -13.00 0.05 2.13
CA ASN A 132 -12.63 -0.87 3.21
C ASN A 132 -13.79 -1.13 4.18
N GLY A 133 -14.87 -0.37 4.11
CA GLY A 133 -15.89 -0.32 5.14
C GLY A 133 -15.49 0.61 6.29
N PHE A 134 -16.45 0.92 7.15
CA PHE A 134 -16.24 1.74 8.34
C PHE A 134 -17.29 1.41 9.40
N GLN A 135 -16.86 0.99 10.59
CA GLN A 135 -17.75 0.53 11.65
C GLN A 135 -18.67 -0.60 11.16
N THR A 136 -19.99 -0.39 11.18
CA THR A 136 -21.00 -1.33 10.69
C THR A 136 -21.18 -1.31 9.18
N MET A 137 -20.59 -0.33 8.48
CA MET A 137 -20.65 -0.26 7.02
C MET A 137 -19.70 -1.28 6.39
N PRO A 138 -20.20 -2.17 5.50
CA PRO A 138 -19.36 -3.18 4.86
C PRO A 138 -18.39 -2.57 3.83
N SER A 139 -17.41 -3.37 3.42
CA SER A 139 -16.53 -3.03 2.29
C SER A 139 -17.26 -3.24 0.96
N PHE A 140 -17.13 -2.28 0.05
CA PHE A 140 -17.58 -2.39 -1.35
C PHE A 140 -16.41 -2.56 -2.33
N LYS A 141 -15.26 -3.05 -1.85
CA LYS A 141 -14.07 -3.21 -2.71
C LYS A 141 -14.31 -4.16 -3.88
N LYS A 142 -15.13 -5.19 -3.66
CA LYS A 142 -15.39 -6.28 -4.61
C LYS A 142 -16.58 -5.98 -5.54
N ASP A 143 -17.51 -5.15 -5.09
CA ASP A 143 -18.75 -4.87 -5.81
C ASP A 143 -18.64 -3.64 -6.71
N LEU A 144 -17.71 -2.73 -6.40
CA LEU A 144 -17.47 -1.50 -7.14
C LEU A 144 -16.04 -1.45 -7.65
N THR A 145 -15.84 -0.95 -8.86
CA THR A 145 -14.53 -0.56 -9.37
C THR A 145 -14.04 0.71 -8.66
N PRO A 146 -12.72 0.99 -8.69
CA PRO A 146 -12.20 2.25 -8.15
C PRO A 146 -12.86 3.49 -8.77
N GLN A 147 -13.16 3.48 -10.08
CA GLN A 147 -13.78 4.62 -10.75
C GLN A 147 -15.22 4.86 -10.27
N GLU A 148 -16.02 3.79 -10.14
CA GLU A 148 -17.38 3.86 -9.62
C GLU A 148 -17.41 4.38 -8.17
N ARG A 149 -16.46 3.97 -7.33
CA ARG A 149 -16.35 4.52 -5.97
C ARG A 149 -16.06 6.03 -5.99
N TRP A 150 -15.26 6.51 -6.93
CA TRP A 150 -15.04 7.96 -7.09
C TRP A 150 -16.28 8.70 -7.60
N HIS A 151 -17.09 8.09 -8.47
CA HIS A 151 -18.39 8.64 -8.86
C HIS A 151 -19.29 8.82 -7.64
N ILE A 152 -19.35 7.83 -6.75
CA ILE A 152 -20.11 7.92 -5.49
C ILE A 152 -19.58 9.04 -4.59
N VAL A 153 -18.26 9.19 -4.45
CA VAL A 153 -17.66 10.30 -3.68
C VAL A 153 -18.11 11.65 -4.25
N ASN A 154 -18.06 11.83 -5.57
CA ASN A 154 -18.50 13.05 -6.23
C ASN A 154 -20.00 13.33 -5.98
N TYR A 155 -20.84 12.29 -5.98
CA TYR A 155 -22.25 12.43 -5.63
C TYR A 155 -22.44 12.81 -4.15
N VAL A 156 -21.73 12.17 -3.22
CA VAL A 156 -21.78 12.50 -1.79
C VAL A 156 -21.41 13.96 -1.54
N ARG A 157 -20.44 14.52 -2.28
CA ARG A 157 -20.11 15.95 -2.23
C ARG A 157 -21.22 16.84 -2.74
N SER A 158 -21.96 16.39 -3.75
CA SER A 158 -23.11 17.15 -4.26
C SER A 158 -24.28 17.23 -3.27
N LEU A 159 -24.34 16.33 -2.28
CA LEU A 159 -25.36 16.34 -1.22
C LEU A 159 -25.11 17.39 -0.13
N GLY A 160 -23.86 17.87 0.00
CA GLY A 160 -23.53 18.93 0.93
C GLY A 160 -24.26 20.23 0.57
N VAL A 161 -24.78 20.92 1.58
CA VAL A 161 -25.36 22.25 1.37
C VAL A 161 -24.22 23.15 0.89
N LYS A 162 -24.25 23.57 -0.38
CA LYS A 162 -23.42 24.69 -0.84
C LYS A 162 -23.88 25.90 -0.03
N GLY A 163 -23.06 26.32 0.93
CA GLY A 163 -23.30 27.55 1.68
C GLY A 163 -23.62 28.67 0.71
N GLY A 164 -24.77 29.31 0.90
CA GLY A 164 -25.14 30.54 0.21
C GLY A 164 -24.22 31.69 0.61
#